data_AF-A0A2D6RHY5-F1
#
_entry.id   AF-A0A2D6RHY5-F1
#
_cell.length_a   1.000
_cell.length_b   1.000
_cell.length_c   1.000
_cell.angle_alpha   90.00
_cell.angle_beta   90.00
_cell.angle_gamma   90.00
#
_symmetry.space_group_name_H-M   'P 1'
#
loop_
_entity.id
_entity.type
_entity.pdbx_description
1 polymer ?
#
loop_
_entity_poly.entity_id
_entity_poly.type
_entity_poly.pdbx_seq_one_letter_code
_entity_poly.pdbx_strand_id
1 'polypeptide(L)'
;GGSPNSHLEETGYKLPQYYGKDFNSNQVEAIAGGYTDAKRVWHAFKQSKEHRTHLLGEHEFYVEQDEIGVAFINDYSTPHDEYWVVYLTKGFQPDQVYQGDIEAAPNKSDMILHFEDDKPVFKPEPSPTNHK
;
A
#
# COMPACT_ATOMS: atom_id res chain seq x y z
N GLY A 1 -9.67 12.01 -10.97
CA GLY A 1 -8.77 11.63 -9.88
C GLY A 1 -9.64 11.43 -8.67
N GLY A 2 -9.62 10.21 -8.13
CA GLY A 2 -10.40 9.80 -6.97
C GLY A 2 -9.52 8.96 -6.05
N SER A 3 -10.10 8.46 -4.96
CA SER A 3 -9.43 7.53 -4.07
C SER A 3 -9.19 6.17 -4.73
N PRO A 4 -8.21 5.36 -4.28
CA PRO A 4 -7.99 4.03 -4.82
C PRO A 4 -9.23 3.12 -4.74
N ASN A 5 -10.05 3.26 -3.69
CA ASN A 5 -11.34 2.57 -3.63
C ASN A 5 -12.26 2.99 -4.78
N SER A 6 -12.43 4.30 -5.01
CA SER A 6 -13.29 4.79 -6.10
C SER A 6 -12.78 4.40 -7.47
N HIS A 7 -11.45 4.30 -7.66
CA HIS A 7 -10.87 3.87 -8.94
C HIS A 7 -11.25 2.43 -9.30
N LEU A 8 -11.22 1.51 -8.32
CA LEU A 8 -11.70 0.14 -8.54
C LEU A 8 -13.18 0.12 -8.95
N GLU A 9 -14.02 0.91 -8.29
CA GLU A 9 -15.46 0.96 -8.59
C GLU A 9 -15.76 1.58 -9.96
N GLU A 10 -15.07 2.68 -10.31
CA GLU A 10 -15.19 3.34 -11.61
C GLU A 10 -14.76 2.44 -12.77
N THR A 11 -13.85 1.50 -12.53
CA THR A 11 -13.41 0.49 -13.51
C THR A 11 -14.30 -0.77 -13.54
N GLY A 12 -15.36 -0.80 -12.72
CA GLY A 12 -16.36 -1.86 -12.72
C GLY A 12 -16.10 -3.00 -11.72
N TYR A 13 -15.04 -2.92 -10.93
CA TYR A 13 -14.83 -3.84 -9.82
C TYR A 13 -15.77 -3.48 -8.65
N LYS A 14 -16.42 -4.48 -8.05
CA LYS A 14 -17.35 -4.23 -6.95
C LYS A 14 -16.63 -4.42 -5.63
N LEU A 15 -16.63 -3.38 -4.79
CA LEU A 15 -16.17 -3.49 -3.41
C LEU A 15 -17.34 -3.79 -2.47
N PRO A 16 -17.10 -4.47 -1.33
CA PRO A 16 -18.09 -4.61 -0.28
C PRO A 16 -18.61 -3.25 0.19
N GLN A 17 -19.89 -3.18 0.56
CA GLN A 17 -20.59 -1.92 0.82
C GLN A 17 -19.99 -1.11 1.99
N TYR A 18 -19.32 -1.78 2.92
CA TYR A 18 -18.69 -1.16 4.08
C TYR A 18 -17.31 -0.53 3.78
N TYR A 19 -16.78 -0.66 2.56
CA TYR A 19 -15.57 0.06 2.18
C TYR A 19 -15.86 1.55 2.07
N GLY A 20 -14.88 2.37 2.47
CA GLY A 20 -14.96 3.82 2.46
C GLY A 20 -15.25 4.37 1.07
N LYS A 21 -16.05 5.43 1.02
CA LYS A 21 -16.49 6.14 -0.19
C LYS A 21 -16.00 7.58 -0.27
N ASP A 22 -15.18 7.99 0.71
CA ASP A 22 -14.65 9.33 0.76
C ASP A 22 -13.55 9.53 -0.30
N PHE A 23 -13.30 10.79 -0.64
CA PHE A 23 -12.35 11.17 -1.69
C PHE A 23 -10.90 10.71 -1.43
N ASN A 24 -10.58 10.32 -0.19
CA ASN A 24 -9.29 9.83 0.27
C ASN A 24 -9.36 8.40 0.83
N SER A 25 -10.40 7.61 0.49
CA SER A 25 -10.52 6.22 0.95
C SER A 25 -9.54 5.28 0.23
N ASN A 26 -8.54 4.81 0.98
CA ASN A 26 -7.58 3.82 0.53
C ASN A 26 -7.51 2.65 1.51
N GLN A 27 -8.29 1.62 1.20
CA GLN A 27 -8.29 0.32 1.89
C GLN A 27 -7.80 -0.81 0.99
N VAL A 28 -7.50 -0.50 -0.27
CA VAL A 28 -7.34 -1.51 -1.31
C VAL A 28 -5.96 -1.51 -1.91
N GLU A 29 -5.20 -0.40 -1.84
CA GLU A 29 -3.99 -0.21 -2.65
C GLU A 29 -2.73 -0.06 -1.82
N ALA A 30 -1.70 -0.82 -2.19
CA ALA A 30 -0.32 -0.55 -1.84
C ALA A 30 0.46 -0.21 -3.12
N ILE A 31 1.18 0.91 -3.13
CA ILE A 31 1.92 1.40 -4.30
C ILE A 31 3.34 1.80 -3.93
N ALA A 32 4.28 1.45 -4.81
CA ALA A 32 5.69 1.80 -4.66
C ALA A 32 6.31 2.17 -6.02
N GLY A 33 7.21 3.15 -6.00
CA GLY A 33 7.89 3.72 -7.16
C GLY A 33 9.42 3.53 -7.11
N GLY A 34 10.04 3.32 -8.28
CA GLY A 34 11.50 3.28 -8.44
C GLY A 34 12.16 1.97 -8.03
N TYR A 35 11.38 0.88 -7.93
CA TYR A 35 11.90 -0.45 -7.63
C TYR A 35 11.92 -1.30 -8.92
N THR A 36 13.11 -1.70 -9.37
CA THR A 36 13.30 -2.62 -10.51
C THR A 36 12.98 -4.09 -10.19
N ASP A 37 12.95 -4.45 -8.90
CA ASP A 37 12.98 -5.85 -8.45
C ASP A 37 11.85 -6.15 -7.44
N ALA A 38 11.14 -7.25 -7.71
CA ALA A 38 10.01 -7.71 -6.90
C ALA A 38 10.41 -8.04 -5.44
N LYS A 39 11.62 -8.57 -5.20
CA LYS A 39 12.05 -8.90 -3.83
C LYS A 39 12.34 -7.64 -3.04
N ARG A 40 12.92 -6.62 -3.67
CA ARG A 40 13.18 -5.32 -3.04
C ARG A 40 11.89 -4.59 -2.71
N VAL A 41 10.94 -4.49 -3.65
CA VAL A 41 9.67 -3.81 -3.35
C VAL A 41 8.88 -4.57 -2.27
N TRP A 42 8.90 -5.91 -2.29
CA TRP A 42 8.28 -6.70 -1.23
C TRP A 42 8.95 -6.48 0.13
N HIS A 43 10.28 -6.33 0.16
CA HIS A 43 10.98 -5.96 1.38
C HIS A 43 10.54 -4.58 1.89
N ALA A 44 10.50 -3.58 1.01
CA ALA A 44 10.10 -2.21 1.33
C ALA A 44 8.66 -2.13 1.86
N PHE A 45 7.71 -2.82 1.22
CA PHE A 45 6.34 -2.92 1.70
C PHE A 45 6.25 -3.44 3.13
N LYS A 46 7.07 -4.44 3.49
CA LYS A 46 7.11 -4.96 4.87
C LYS A 46 7.78 -4.02 5.88
N GLN A 47 8.66 -3.13 5.44
CA GLN A 47 9.28 -2.13 6.32
C GLN A 47 8.32 -0.95 6.60
N SER A 48 7.43 -0.63 5.67
CA SER A 48 6.40 0.39 5.87
C SER A 48 5.23 -0.15 6.71
N LYS A 49 4.93 0.52 7.84
CA LYS A 49 3.85 0.07 8.74
C LYS A 49 2.51 -0.04 8.03
N GLU A 50 2.08 1.00 7.32
CA GLU A 50 0.77 1.02 6.68
C GLU A 50 0.62 -0.06 5.59
N HIS A 51 1.64 -0.21 4.74
CA HIS A 51 1.66 -1.24 3.70
C HIS A 51 1.77 -2.65 4.26
N ARG A 52 2.61 -2.86 5.29
CA ARG A 52 2.71 -4.17 5.96
C ARG A 52 1.38 -4.55 6.61
N THR A 53 0.74 -3.61 7.30
CA THR A 53 -0.55 -3.85 7.96
C THR A 53 -1.63 -4.22 6.94
N HIS A 54 -1.66 -3.55 5.79
CA HIS A 54 -2.55 -3.88 4.67
C HIS A 54 -2.23 -5.25 4.05
N LEU A 55 -1.00 -5.48 3.62
CA LEU A 55 -0.61 -6.64 2.80
C LEU A 55 -0.43 -7.94 3.60
N LEU A 56 -0.16 -7.85 4.90
CA LEU A 56 -0.03 -9.02 5.79
C LEU A 56 -1.23 -9.23 6.71
N GLY A 57 -2.27 -8.40 6.62
CA GLY A 57 -3.46 -8.54 7.45
C GLY A 57 -3.20 -8.27 8.94
N GLU A 58 -2.31 -7.33 9.29
CA GLU A 58 -2.00 -7.04 10.71
C GLU A 58 -3.13 -6.27 11.44
N HIS A 59 -4.19 -5.87 10.72
CA HIS A 59 -5.40 -5.26 11.26
C HIS A 59 -6.61 -6.14 10.94
N GLU A 60 -7.60 -6.20 11.84
CA GLU A 60 -8.79 -7.06 11.68
C GLU A 60 -9.52 -6.88 10.34
N PHE A 61 -9.67 -5.64 9.89
CA PHE A 61 -10.24 -5.30 8.59
C PHE A 61 -9.52 -6.01 7.42
N TYR A 62 -8.20 -6.15 7.49
CA TYR A 62 -7.40 -6.75 6.43
C TYR A 62 -7.26 -8.28 6.54
N VAL A 63 -7.83 -8.91 7.57
CA VAL A 63 -7.77 -10.38 7.73
C VAL A 63 -8.67 -11.10 6.72
N GLU A 64 -9.79 -10.49 6.34
CA GLU A 64 -10.80 -11.13 5.47
C GLU A 64 -10.53 -11.03 3.97
N GLN A 65 -9.49 -10.28 3.57
CA GLN A 65 -9.18 -10.00 2.17
C GLN A 65 -8.79 -11.30 1.44
N ASP A 66 -9.42 -11.57 0.30
CA ASP A 66 -9.30 -12.85 -0.43
C ASP A 66 -9.09 -12.69 -1.94
N GLU A 67 -9.06 -11.46 -2.45
CA GLU A 67 -8.79 -11.17 -3.85
C GLU A 67 -7.57 -10.25 -3.99
N ILE A 68 -6.64 -10.61 -4.88
CA ILE A 68 -5.40 -9.88 -5.10
C ILE A 68 -5.16 -9.63 -6.59
N GLY A 69 -4.74 -8.41 -6.92
CA GLY A 69 -4.22 -8.02 -8.23
C GLY A 69 -2.86 -7.36 -8.08
N VAL A 70 -1.90 -7.71 -8.93
CA VAL A 70 -0.54 -7.15 -8.90
C VAL A 70 -0.16 -6.68 -10.29
N ALA A 71 0.35 -5.46 -10.39
CA ALA A 71 0.87 -4.89 -11.61
C ALA A 71 2.28 -4.33 -11.41
N PHE A 72 3.10 -4.48 -12.43
CA PHE A 72 4.35 -3.75 -12.59
C PHE A 72 4.27 -2.95 -13.90
N ILE A 73 4.44 -1.63 -13.81
CA ILE A 73 4.41 -0.72 -14.95
C ILE A 73 5.78 -0.06 -15.03
N ASN A 74 6.38 -0.10 -16.21
CA ASN A 74 7.60 0.64 -16.52
C ASN A 74 7.29 1.66 -17.62
N ASP A 75 7.32 2.93 -17.25
CA ASP A 75 7.07 4.08 -18.10
C ASP A 75 8.06 5.21 -17.75
N TYR A 76 9.11 5.34 -18.57
CA TYR A 76 10.15 6.37 -18.46
C TYR A 76 9.65 7.82 -18.61
N SER A 77 8.37 8.04 -18.92
CA SER A 77 7.76 9.37 -18.93
C SER A 77 7.19 9.79 -17.58
N THR A 78 7.22 8.90 -16.59
CA THR A 78 6.65 9.12 -15.25
C THR A 78 7.73 9.43 -14.20
N PRO A 79 7.40 10.08 -13.08
CA PRO A 79 8.40 10.52 -12.09
C PRO A 79 9.27 9.43 -11.46
N HIS A 80 8.84 8.16 -11.48
CA HIS A 80 9.53 7.07 -10.80
C HIS A 80 9.99 5.96 -11.74
N ASP A 81 9.78 6.09 -13.06
CA ASP A 81 9.97 5.11 -14.14
C ASP A 81 9.20 3.79 -13.94
N GLU A 82 9.19 3.25 -12.73
CA GLU A 82 8.76 1.92 -12.35
C GLU A 82 7.76 2.01 -11.22
N TYR A 83 6.59 1.40 -11.40
CA TYR A 83 5.55 1.33 -10.39
C TYR A 83 5.15 -0.11 -10.12
N TRP A 84 5.12 -0.48 -8.85
CA TRP A 84 4.47 -1.68 -8.36
C TRP A 84 3.18 -1.28 -7.68
N VAL A 85 2.07 -1.88 -8.12
CA VAL A 85 0.75 -1.68 -7.52
C VAL A 85 0.22 -3.04 -7.10
N VAL A 86 -0.20 -3.13 -5.83
CA VAL A 86 -0.90 -4.29 -5.28
C VAL A 86 -2.27 -3.83 -4.84
N TYR A 87 -3.31 -4.37 -5.49
CA TYR A 87 -4.66 -4.33 -4.96
C TYR A 87 -4.93 -5.58 -4.14
N LEU A 88 -5.40 -5.41 -2.92
CA LEU A 88 -5.81 -6.51 -2.03
C LEU A 88 -7.14 -6.12 -1.40
N THR A 89 -8.19 -6.89 -1.70
CA THR A 89 -9.57 -6.57 -1.29
C THR A 89 -10.33 -7.83 -0.84
N LYS A 90 -11.47 -7.65 -0.17
CA LYS A 90 -12.48 -8.69 0.00
C LYS A 90 -13.37 -8.73 -1.25
N GLY A 91 -13.54 -9.90 -1.84
CA GLY A 91 -14.45 -10.11 -2.96
C GLY A 91 -15.90 -9.79 -2.60
N PHE A 92 -16.59 -9.05 -3.48
CA PHE A 92 -17.98 -8.64 -3.27
C PHE A 92 -18.95 -9.82 -3.31
N GLN A 93 -19.87 -9.85 -2.35
CA GLN A 93 -21.06 -10.68 -2.34
C GLN A 93 -22.28 -9.86 -1.88
N PRO A 94 -23.50 -10.21 -2.33
CA PRO A 94 -24.72 -9.59 -1.82
C PRO A 94 -24.84 -9.72 -0.30
N ASP A 95 -25.40 -8.70 0.34
CA ASP A 95 -25.72 -8.67 1.78
C ASP A 95 -24.52 -8.95 2.72
N GLN A 96 -23.29 -8.69 2.25
CA GLN A 96 -22.08 -8.77 3.08
C GLN A 96 -22.09 -7.73 4.20
N VAL A 97 -21.73 -8.19 5.40
CA VAL A 97 -21.58 -7.36 6.59
C VAL A 97 -20.21 -7.60 7.19
N TYR A 98 -19.45 -6.52 7.39
CA TYR A 98 -18.20 -6.57 8.15
C TYR A 98 -18.49 -6.89 9.62
N GLN A 99 -17.82 -7.89 10.16
CA GLN A 99 -18.05 -8.38 11.53
C GLN A 99 -17.22 -7.64 12.60
N GLY A 100 -16.25 -6.84 12.19
CA GLY A 100 -15.41 -6.04 13.10
C GLY A 100 -15.98 -4.64 13.36
N ASP A 101 -15.16 -3.79 13.97
CA ASP A 101 -15.53 -2.40 14.23
C ASP A 101 -15.27 -1.54 12.98
N ILE A 102 -16.35 -1.13 12.31
CA ILE A 102 -16.26 -0.34 11.08
C ILE A 102 -15.68 1.06 11.33
N GLU A 103 -15.90 1.64 12.50
CA GLU A 103 -15.34 2.95 12.86
C GLU A 103 -13.83 2.87 13.10
N ALA A 104 -13.33 1.67 13.38
CA ALA A 104 -11.90 1.37 13.47
C ALA A 104 -11.29 0.91 12.14
N ALA A 105 -12.06 0.84 11.05
CA ALA A 105 -11.54 0.43 9.77
C ALA A 105 -10.42 1.38 9.33
N PRO A 106 -9.23 0.85 8.96
CA PRO A 106 -8.11 1.67 8.58
C PRO A 106 -8.40 2.41 7.27
N ASN A 107 -7.97 3.66 7.19
CA ASN A 107 -7.90 4.39 5.93
C ASN A 107 -6.46 4.84 5.72
N LYS A 108 -5.77 4.23 4.75
CA LYS A 108 -4.38 4.53 4.47
C LYS A 108 -4.27 5.87 3.74
N SER A 109 -3.12 6.53 3.86
CA SER A 109 -2.79 7.63 2.97
C SER A 109 -2.53 7.14 1.53
N ASP A 110 -2.62 8.05 0.56
CA ASP A 110 -2.20 7.80 -0.84
C ASP A 110 -0.67 7.91 -1.01
N MET A 111 0.09 7.59 0.04
CA MET A 111 1.54 7.59 0.04
C MET A 111 2.08 6.50 -0.90
N ILE A 112 2.97 6.90 -1.80
CA ILE A 112 3.77 6.01 -2.63
C ILE A 112 5.11 5.78 -1.92
N LEU A 113 5.50 4.52 -1.72
CA LEU A 113 6.85 4.21 -1.22
C LEU A 113 7.89 4.45 -2.31
N HIS A 114 8.91 5.26 -2.05
CA HIS A 114 9.97 5.52 -3.02
C HIS A 114 11.24 4.76 -2.65
N PHE A 115 11.93 4.21 -3.65
CA PHE A 115 13.21 3.51 -3.44
C PHE A 115 14.26 4.33 -2.67
N GLU A 116 14.25 5.66 -2.81
CA GLU A 116 15.19 6.52 -2.08
C GLU A 116 14.98 6.51 -0.57
N ASP A 117 13.75 6.28 -0.10
CA ASP A 117 13.39 6.24 1.31
C ASP A 117 13.85 4.94 2.00
N ASP A 118 14.15 3.90 1.22
CA ASP A 118 14.61 2.58 1.69
C ASP A 118 16.15 2.44 1.66
N LYS A 119 16.88 3.48 1.24
CA LYS A 119 18.35 3.47 1.32
C LYS A 119 18.76 3.52 2.80
N PRO A 120 19.68 2.65 3.26
CA PRO A 120 20.21 2.75 4.62
C PRO A 120 20.81 4.14 4.81
N VAL A 121 20.31 4.89 5.79
CA VAL A 121 20.88 6.17 6.18
C VAL A 121 22.33 5.90 6.61
N PHE A 122 23.29 6.28 5.76
CA PHE A 122 24.69 6.25 6.13
C PHE A 122 24.87 7.26 7.27
N LYS A 123 24.91 6.78 8.51
CA LYS A 123 25.37 7.57 9.65
C LYS A 123 26.90 7.55 9.58
N PRO A 124 27.58 8.65 9.21
CA PRO A 124 29.04 8.67 9.29
C PRO A 124 29.43 8.36 10.75
N GLU A 125 30.35 7.42 10.93
CA GLU A 125 30.90 7.16 12.27
C GLU A 125 31.45 8.46 12.86
N PRO A 126 31.28 8.69 14.18
CA PRO A 126 31.88 9.85 14.82
C PRO A 126 33.40 9.81 14.59
N SER A 127 33.94 10.91 14.08
CA SER A 127 35.39 11.07 13.88
C SER A 127 36.13 10.65 15.16
N PRO A 128 37.20 9.85 15.05
CA PRO A 128 37.95 9.43 16.23
C PRO A 128 38.42 10.67 16.99
N THR A 129 37.97 10.78 18.24
CA THR A 129 38.46 11.80 19.16
C THR A 129 39.94 11.55 19.40
N ASN A 130 40.78 12.43 18.85
CA ASN A 130 42.20 12.49 19.18
C ASN A 130 42.32 12.85 20.67
N HIS A 131 42.52 11.84 21.52
CA HIS A 131 43.04 12.05 22.86
C HIS A 131 44.52 12.40 22.73
N LYS A 132 44.84 13.66 23.01
CA LYS A 132 46.20 14.12 23.34
C LYS A 132 46.58 13.66 24.74
#